data_AF-H1Z1I3-F1
#
_entry.id   AF-H1Z1I3-F1
#
_cell.length_a   1.000
_cell.length_b   1.000
_cell.length_c   1.000
_cell.angle_alpha   90.00
_cell.angle_beta   90.00
_cell.angle_gamma   90.00
#
_symmetry.space_group_name_H-M   'P 1'
#
loop_
_entity.id
_entity.type
_entity.pdbx_description
1 polymer ?
#
loop_
_entity_poly.entity_id
_entity_poly.type
_entity_poly.pdbx_seq_one_letter_code
_entity_poly.pdbx_strand_id
1 'polypeptide(L)'
;MTKTEPEKAMDVANDTASVSLFTDEVKELVAIGAAVAGNCEKCFTYHYEKAKKLGVSHEDMLQAATLGKTIKEKPSKALSDLVRDRLIAHAALSISGLADNSLLSRDTPTANRETKKQGE
;
A
#
# COMPACT_ATOMS: atom_id res chain seq x y z
N MET A 1 -60.70 11.37 -16.60
CA MET A 1 -60.06 10.38 -15.71
C MET A 1 -58.61 10.27 -16.17
N THR A 2 -57.61 10.80 -15.46
CA THR A 2 -57.04 10.18 -14.25
C THR A 2 -56.60 11.27 -13.25
N LYS A 3 -57.25 11.25 -12.08
CA LYS A 3 -56.73 11.85 -10.85
C LYS A 3 -56.07 10.72 -10.06
N THR A 4 -54.79 10.85 -9.77
CA THR A 4 -54.03 10.16 -8.71
C THR A 4 -52.78 11.00 -8.51
N GLU A 5 -52.81 12.02 -7.65
CA GLU A 5 -52.51 12.02 -6.19
C GLU A 5 -51.08 12.54 -5.94
N PRO A 6 -50.90 13.50 -5.00
CA PRO A 6 -49.61 14.13 -4.74
C PRO A 6 -48.69 13.19 -3.96
N GLU A 7 -47.40 13.22 -4.26
CA GLU A 7 -46.33 12.56 -3.49
C GLU A 7 -46.34 13.08 -2.06
N LYS A 8 -47.07 12.37 -1.20
CA LYS A 8 -47.17 12.65 0.23
C LYS A 8 -45.84 12.28 0.88
N ALA A 9 -45.10 13.33 1.22
CA ALA A 9 -44.21 13.47 2.37
C ALA A 9 -43.88 12.14 3.09
N MET A 10 -42.65 11.67 2.94
CA MET A 10 -42.11 10.69 3.87
C MET A 10 -41.89 11.40 5.20
N ASP A 11 -42.84 11.15 6.09
CA ASP A 11 -42.95 11.60 7.46
C ASP A 11 -41.66 11.28 8.23
N VAL A 12 -40.93 12.31 8.63
CA VAL A 12 -39.81 12.22 9.56
C VAL A 12 -40.42 12.07 10.96
N ALA A 13 -40.79 10.84 11.31
CA ALA A 13 -41.30 10.52 12.63
C ALA A 13 -40.56 9.31 13.20
N ASN A 14 -39.48 9.57 13.93
CA ASN A 14 -39.24 8.92 15.23
C ASN A 14 -38.05 9.58 15.96
N ASP A 15 -38.30 10.70 16.64
CA ASP A 15 -37.39 11.20 17.68
C ASP A 15 -37.74 10.53 19.01
N THR A 16 -37.49 9.22 19.09
CA THR A 16 -37.29 8.58 20.38
C THR A 16 -35.83 8.79 20.74
N ALA A 17 -35.58 9.73 21.66
CA ALA A 17 -34.28 10.05 22.28
C ALA A 17 -33.13 9.13 21.84
N SER A 18 -32.45 9.51 20.76
CA SER A 18 -31.37 8.70 20.20
C SER A 18 -30.18 8.68 21.15
N VAL A 19 -29.85 7.50 21.67
CA VAL A 19 -28.63 7.28 22.45
C VAL A 19 -27.45 7.30 21.49
N SER A 20 -26.47 8.18 21.74
CA SER A 20 -25.24 8.23 20.95
C SER A 20 -24.45 6.93 21.09
N LEU A 21 -24.14 6.28 19.98
CA LEU A 21 -23.22 5.13 19.94
C LEU A 21 -21.76 5.56 20.09
N PHE A 22 -21.46 6.86 20.02
CA PHE A 22 -20.10 7.38 20.08
C PHE A 22 -19.65 7.61 21.53
N THR A 23 -19.55 6.52 22.28
CA THR A 23 -19.01 6.51 23.65
C THR A 23 -17.48 6.66 23.63
N ASP A 24 -16.86 6.80 24.80
CA ASP A 24 -15.39 6.87 24.88
C ASP A 24 -14.74 5.57 24.39
N GLU A 25 -15.35 4.41 24.65
CA GLU A 25 -14.89 3.11 24.14
C GLU A 25 -14.91 3.07 22.61
N VAL A 26 -16.02 3.49 22.01
CA VAL A 26 -16.17 3.54 20.55
C VAL A 26 -15.20 4.56 19.93
N LYS A 27 -15.00 5.70 20.59
CA LYS A 27 -14.01 6.70 20.18
C LYS A 27 -12.59 6.11 20.15
N GLU A 28 -12.19 5.35 21.18
CA GLU A 28 -10.86 4.73 21.20
C GLU A 28 -10.73 3.61 20.17
N LEU A 29 -11.78 2.82 19.92
CA LEU A 29 -11.78 1.83 18.82
C LEU A 29 -11.60 2.49 17.45
N VAL A 30 -12.32 3.59 17.17
CA VAL A 30 -12.16 4.38 15.94
C VAL A 30 -10.73 4.93 15.85
N ALA A 31 -10.18 5.43 16.95
CA ALA A 31 -8.83 5.97 16.99
C ALA A 31 -7.74 4.90 16.74
N ILE A 32 -7.91 3.68 17.27
CA ILE A 32 -7.03 2.53 16.99
C ILE A 32 -7.03 2.21 15.49
N GLY A 33 -8.21 2.08 14.87
CA GLY A 33 -8.33 1.82 13.44
C GLY A 33 -7.70 2.92 12.59
N ALA A 34 -7.95 4.19 12.94
CA ALA A 34 -7.37 5.34 12.26
C ALA A 34 -5.84 5.41 12.40
N ALA A 35 -5.30 5.12 13.59
CA ALA A 35 -3.86 5.10 13.83
C ALA A 35 -3.15 4.03 12.97
N VAL A 36 -3.74 2.83 12.85
CA VAL A 36 -3.20 1.77 11.99
C VAL A 36 -3.28 2.16 10.51
N ALA A 37 -4.43 2.69 10.07
CA ALA A 37 -4.61 3.14 8.69
C ALA A 37 -3.64 4.25 8.31
N GLY A 38 -3.39 5.19 9.24
CA GLY A 38 -2.49 6.33 9.07
C GLY A 38 -1.04 6.08 9.45
N ASN A 39 -0.63 4.84 9.75
CA ASN A 39 0.76 4.51 10.12
C ASN A 39 1.31 5.28 11.35
N CYS A 40 0.46 5.76 12.25
CA CYS A 40 0.89 6.53 13.41
C CYS A 40 1.14 5.64 14.64
N GLU A 41 2.39 5.18 14.82
CA GLU A 41 2.79 4.32 15.94
C GLU A 41 2.48 4.94 17.31
N LYS A 42 2.86 6.21 17.52
CA LYS A 42 2.61 6.90 18.79
C LYS A 42 1.12 7.05 19.10
N CYS A 43 0.31 7.32 18.07
CA CYS A 43 -1.15 7.39 18.22
C CYS A 43 -1.70 6.02 18.62
N PHE A 44 -1.26 4.94 17.96
CA PHE A 44 -1.69 3.59 18.29
C PHE A 44 -1.37 3.23 19.75
N THR A 45 -0.13 3.45 20.21
CA THR A 45 0.26 3.17 21.60
C THR A 45 -0.61 3.94 22.60
N TYR A 46 -0.87 5.23 22.34
CA TYR A 46 -1.68 6.06 23.23
C TYR A 46 -3.13 5.56 23.31
N HIS A 47 -3.77 5.33 22.16
CA HIS A 47 -5.17 4.93 22.09
C HIS A 47 -5.39 3.49 22.56
N TYR A 48 -4.43 2.59 22.34
CA TYR A 48 -4.45 1.23 22.88
C TYR A 48 -4.47 1.23 24.42
N GLU A 49 -3.57 1.97 25.07
CA GLU A 49 -3.54 2.04 26.54
C GLU A 49 -4.81 2.68 27.12
N LYS A 50 -5.41 3.63 26.39
CA LYS A 50 -6.65 4.26 26.81
C LYS A 50 -7.86 3.33 26.66
N ALA A 51 -7.97 2.61 25.54
CA ALA A 51 -8.99 1.57 25.35
C ALA A 51 -8.90 0.48 26.42
N LYS A 52 -7.68 0.05 26.76
CA LYS A 52 -7.44 -0.93 27.84
C LYS A 52 -7.94 -0.44 29.20
N LYS A 53 -7.72 0.84 29.52
CA LYS A 53 -8.21 1.46 30.77
C LYS A 53 -9.74 1.58 30.83
N LEU A 54 -10.39 1.72 29.67
CA LEU A 54 -11.85 1.73 29.54
C LEU A 54 -12.47 0.33 29.56
N GLY A 55 -11.66 -0.73 29.60
CA GLY A 55 -12.15 -2.12 29.63
C GLY A 55 -12.59 -2.65 28.27
N VAL A 56 -12.19 -2.01 27.17
CA VAL A 56 -12.45 -2.52 25.82
C VAL A 56 -11.78 -3.88 25.64
N SER A 57 -12.51 -4.83 25.06
CA SER A 57 -11.99 -6.18 24.87
C SER A 57 -10.80 -6.19 23.89
N HIS A 58 -9.88 -7.13 24.09
CA HIS A 58 -8.76 -7.30 23.16
C HIS A 58 -9.25 -7.71 21.75
N GLU A 59 -10.36 -8.44 21.67
CA GLU A 59 -10.99 -8.84 20.42
C GLU A 59 -11.50 -7.62 19.62
N ASP A 60 -12.22 -6.70 20.26
CA ASP A 60 -12.72 -5.49 19.59
C ASP A 60 -11.57 -4.60 19.11
N MET A 61 -10.53 -4.43 19.95
CA MET A 61 -9.32 -3.70 19.55
C MET A 61 -8.63 -4.35 18.35
N LEU A 62 -8.54 -5.68 18.31
CA LEU A 62 -7.98 -6.43 17.20
C LEU A 62 -8.81 -6.26 15.92
N GLN A 63 -10.14 -6.29 16.02
CA GLN A 63 -11.03 -6.07 14.88
C GLN A 63 -10.86 -4.65 14.31
N ALA A 64 -10.82 -3.62 15.18
CA ALA A 64 -10.59 -2.24 14.76
C ALA A 64 -9.22 -2.06 14.08
N ALA A 65 -8.16 -2.63 14.66
CA ALA A 65 -6.82 -2.60 14.07
C ALA A 65 -6.77 -3.33 12.71
N THR A 66 -7.42 -4.48 12.60
CA THR A 66 -7.50 -5.26 11.36
C THR A 66 -8.21 -4.47 10.26
N LEU A 67 -9.33 -3.81 10.58
CA LEU A 67 -10.03 -2.93 9.64
C LEU A 67 -9.13 -1.79 9.16
N GLY A 68 -8.42 -1.12 10.09
CA GLY A 68 -7.44 -0.08 9.75
C GLY A 68 -6.34 -0.58 8.82
N LYS A 69 -5.83 -1.80 9.04
CA LYS A 69 -4.84 -2.44 8.18
C LYS A 69 -5.39 -2.68 6.77
N THR A 70 -6.60 -3.25 6.65
CA THR A 70 -7.24 -3.50 5.35
C THR A 70 -7.44 -2.20 4.55
N ILE A 71 -7.80 -1.10 5.22
CA ILE A 71 -7.93 0.22 4.58
C ILE A 71 -6.58 0.69 4.02
N LYS A 72 -5.50 0.52 4.79
CA LYS A 72 -4.12 0.87 4.39
C LYS A 72 -3.57 0.03 3.24
N GLU A 73 -4.00 -1.23 3.12
CA GLU A 73 -3.47 -2.15 2.10
C GLU A 73 -3.76 -1.68 0.67
N LYS A 74 -4.91 -1.04 0.41
CA LYS A 74 -5.27 -0.54 -0.93
C LYS A 74 -4.26 0.46 -1.51
N PRO A 75 -3.97 1.61 -0.87
CA PRO A 75 -2.97 2.55 -1.39
C PRO A 75 -1.56 1.94 -1.41
N SER A 76 -1.22 1.09 -0.43
CA SER A 76 0.07 0.41 -0.36
C SER A 76 0.29 -0.52 -1.57
N LYS A 77 -0.75 -1.24 -1.99
CA LYS A 77 -0.73 -2.09 -3.18
C LYS A 77 -0.58 -1.26 -4.45
N ALA A 78 -1.35 -0.18 -4.59
CA ALA A 78 -1.26 0.70 -5.77
C ALA A 78 0.17 1.26 -5.95
N LEU A 79 0.82 1.69 -4.87
CA LEU A 79 2.21 2.14 -4.92
C LEU A 79 3.17 1.00 -5.29
N SER A 80 3.00 -0.18 -4.69
CA SER A 80 3.83 -1.35 -5.01
C SER A 80 3.71 -1.77 -6.47
N ASP A 81 2.50 -1.70 -7.03
CA ASP A 81 2.23 -1.98 -8.43
C ASP A 81 2.90 -0.93 -9.33
N LEU A 82 2.79 0.36 -9.01
CA LEU A 82 3.48 1.43 -9.74
C LEU A 82 5.01 1.29 -9.72
N VAL A 83 5.59 0.95 -8.58
CA VAL A 83 7.04 0.70 -8.45
C VAL A 83 7.47 -0.46 -9.34
N ARG A 84 6.70 -1.56 -9.35
CA ARG A 84 6.97 -2.72 -10.21
C ARG A 84 6.95 -2.31 -11.68
N ASP A 85 5.94 -1.58 -12.11
CA ASP A 85 5.76 -1.20 -13.50
C ASP A 85 6.84 -0.22 -13.98
N ARG A 86 7.30 0.68 -13.10
CA ARG A 86 8.25 1.75 -13.48
C ARG A 86 9.72 1.41 -13.26
N LEU A 87 10.05 0.66 -12.21
CA LEU A 87 11.45 0.43 -11.83
C LEU A 87 11.88 -1.01 -12.11
N ILE A 88 11.00 -1.98 -11.86
CA ILE A 88 11.34 -3.41 -12.02
C ILE A 88 11.15 -3.85 -13.47
N ALA A 89 10.05 -3.48 -14.13
CA ALA A 89 9.79 -3.87 -15.52
C ALA A 89 10.79 -3.24 -16.51
N HIS A 90 11.30 -2.04 -16.22
CA HIS A 90 12.36 -1.42 -17.04
C HIS A 90 13.69 -2.17 -16.99
N ALA A 91 14.01 -2.83 -15.87
CA ALA A 91 15.21 -3.67 -15.75
C ALA A 91 15.16 -4.90 -16.68
N ALA A 92 13.95 -5.44 -16.94
CA ALA A 92 13.76 -6.58 -17.84
C ALA A 92 13.91 -6.20 -19.32
N LEU A 93 13.51 -4.99 -19.73
CA LEU A 93 13.65 -4.50 -21.10
C LEU A 93 15.09 -4.08 -21.46
N SER A 94 15.92 -3.71 -20.47
CA SER A 94 17.33 -3.38 -20.69
C SER A 94 18.21 -4.61 -20.92
N ILE A 95 17.80 -5.81 -20.49
CA ILE A 95 18.60 -7.04 -20.66
C ILE A 95 18.46 -7.63 -22.07
N SER A 96 17.35 -7.38 -22.78
CA SER A 96 17.17 -7.84 -24.17
C SER A 96 17.94 -7.01 -25.21
N GLY A 97 18.51 -5.86 -24.83
CA GLY A 97 19.26 -4.96 -25.73
C GLY A 97 20.77 -5.19 -25.84
N LEU A 98 21.32 -6.19 -25.12
CA LEU A 98 22.78 -6.47 -25.10
C LEU A 98 23.21 -7.58 -26.09
N ALA A 99 22.31 -8.07 -26.95
CA ALA A 99 22.64 -9.14 -27.91
C ALA A 99 23.37 -8.65 -29.18
N ASP A 100 23.39 -7.34 -29.46
CA ASP A 100 24.11 -6.78 -30.62
C ASP A 100 25.37 -6.01 -30.19
N ASN A 101 26.38 -6.72 -29.68
CA ASN A 101 27.75 -6.19 -29.68
C ASN A 101 28.72 -7.17 -30.38
N SER A 102 28.49 -7.33 -31.68
CA SER A 102 29.39 -8.03 -32.61
C SER A 102 30.46 -7.10 -33.22
N LEU A 103 30.83 -5.98 -32.56
CA LEU A 103 31.75 -4.98 -33.13
C LEU A 103 32.84 -4.49 -32.15
N LEU A 104 33.45 -5.42 -31.42
CA LEU A 104 34.76 -5.19 -30.79
C LEU A 104 35.74 -6.32 -31.15
N SER A 105 35.94 -6.56 -32.45
CA SER A 105 37.05 -7.40 -32.95
C SER A 105 37.63 -6.83 -34.24
N ARG A 106 38.17 -5.62 -34.16
CA ARG A 106 39.10 -4.96 -35.11
C ARG A 106 39.86 -3.92 -34.29
N ASP A 107 41.18 -3.85 -34.19
CA ASP A 107 42.29 -4.46 -34.90
C ASP A 107 43.48 -4.50 -33.90
N THR A 108 44.32 -5.53 -33.93
CA THR A 108 45.67 -5.45 -33.34
C THR A 108 46.67 -5.09 -34.43
N PRO A 109 47.35 -3.94 -34.31
CA PRO A 109 48.65 -3.78 -34.94
C PRO A 109 49.68 -3.46 -33.86
N THR A 110 50.72 -4.29 -33.73
CA THR A 110 52.11 -3.83 -33.63
C THR A 110 53.04 -5.00 -33.90
N ALA A 111 53.89 -4.79 -34.89
CA ALA A 111 54.93 -5.70 -35.33
C ALA A 111 56.17 -5.68 -34.42
N ASN A 112 56.88 -6.81 -34.47
CA ASN A 112 58.34 -6.96 -34.51
C ASN A 112 59.11 -7.12 -33.18
N ARG A 113 59.76 -8.29 -33.00
CA ARG A 113 61.22 -8.42 -33.22
C ARG A 113 61.69 -9.89 -33.26
N GLU A 114 62.45 -10.16 -34.31
CA GLU A 114 63.19 -11.37 -34.68
C GLU A 114 64.20 -11.85 -33.62
N THR A 115 64.39 -13.18 -33.53
CA THR A 115 65.66 -13.95 -33.52
C THR A 115 65.29 -15.44 -33.40
N LYS A 116 65.92 -16.48 -33.94
CA LYS A 116 66.98 -16.73 -34.94
C LYS A 116 67.21 -18.27 -34.91
N LYS A 117 67.19 -18.94 -36.08
CA LYS A 117 67.86 -20.22 -36.48
C LYS A 117 67.60 -21.53 -35.66
N GLN A 118 67.08 -22.60 -36.28
CA GLN A 118 67.72 -23.65 -37.13
C GLN A 118 68.68 -24.61 -36.39
N GLY A 119 68.43 -25.93 -36.55
CA GLY A 119 69.25 -27.10 -36.18
C GLY A 119 68.48 -28.01 -35.20
N GLU A 120 68.25 -29.31 -35.42
CA GLU A 120 68.79 -30.36 -36.30
C GLU A 120 67.67 -31.31 -36.75
#